data_AF-A0A7J6R6H9-F1
#
_entry.id   AF-A0A7J6R6H9-F1
#
_cell.length_a   1.000
_cell.length_b   1.000
_cell.length_c   1.000
_cell.angle_alpha   90.00
_cell.angle_beta   90.00
_cell.angle_gamma   90.00
#
_symmetry.space_group_name_H-M   'P 1'
#
loop_
_entity.id
_entity.type
_entity.pdbx_description
1 polymer ?
#
loop_
_entity_poly.entity_id
_entity_poly.type
_entity_poly.pdbx_seq_one_letter_code
_entity_poly.pdbx_strand_id
1 'polypeptide(L)'
;PILFLYDSVMQTDWQKSVREDVKLKQIAKDMFPNKGCVPWDTKKEFVYNNFQAYLECYAEESDDTVVMVKLNTLNIRLGKILKGRRLVGMAVFHLVPKTDVATIERFEDENRIEMFQEN
;
A
#
# COMPACT_ATOMS: atom_id res chain seq x y z
N PRO A 1 -2.21 -9.14 10.18
CA PRO A 1 -2.19 -9.64 8.78
C PRO A 1 -2.16 -8.45 7.83
N ILE A 2 -1.57 -8.60 6.65
CA ILE A 2 -1.54 -7.55 5.63
C ILE A 2 -1.96 -8.15 4.29
N LEU A 3 -2.88 -7.48 3.60
CA LEU A 3 -3.18 -7.74 2.19
C LEU A 3 -2.56 -6.63 1.34
N PHE A 4 -1.83 -7.01 0.30
CA PHE A 4 -1.31 -6.10 -0.71
C PHE A 4 -2.15 -6.24 -1.97
N LEU A 5 -2.62 -5.11 -2.50
CA LEU A 5 -3.36 -5.00 -3.75
C LEU A 5 -2.48 -4.30 -4.79
N TYR A 6 -2.43 -4.86 -6.00
CA TYR A 6 -1.66 -4.33 -7.12
C TYR A 6 -2.61 -3.86 -8.22
N ASP A 7 -3.18 -2.66 -8.04
CA ASP A 7 -4.32 -2.16 -8.83
C ASP A 7 -4.04 -2.08 -10.34
N SER A 8 -2.79 -1.89 -10.75
CA SER A 8 -2.38 -1.87 -12.17
C SER A 8 -2.54 -3.20 -12.90
N VAL A 9 -2.55 -4.32 -12.16
CA VAL A 9 -2.42 -5.68 -12.73
C VAL A 9 -3.40 -6.69 -12.13
N MET A 10 -4.30 -6.24 -11.24
CA MET A 10 -5.30 -7.09 -10.58
C MET A 10 -4.68 -8.32 -9.89
N GLN A 11 -3.54 -8.13 -9.24
CA GLN A 11 -2.88 -9.17 -8.43
C GLN A 11 -2.91 -8.79 -6.96
N THR A 12 -2.72 -9.78 -6.09
CA THR A 12 -2.68 -9.58 -4.65
C THR A 12 -1.64 -10.47 -3.99
N ASP A 13 -1.12 -10.05 -2.85
CA ASP A 13 -0.28 -10.86 -1.98
C ASP A 13 -0.74 -10.76 -0.53
N TRP A 14 -0.69 -11.88 0.19
CA TRP A 14 -1.10 -11.94 1.59
C TRP A 14 0.08 -12.26 2.52
N GLN A 15 0.32 -11.36 3.47
CA GLN A 15 1.27 -11.56 4.55
C GLN A 15 0.52 -11.93 5.84
N LYS A 16 0.58 -13.21 6.21
CA LYS A 16 -0.14 -13.75 7.37
C LYS A 16 0.20 -13.02 8.67
N SER A 17 1.49 -12.77 8.91
CA SER A 17 1.97 -12.14 10.14
C SER A 17 3.20 -11.28 9.85
N VAL A 18 3.13 -10.02 10.21
CA VAL A 18 4.23 -9.06 10.07
C VAL A 18 4.36 -8.28 11.37
N ARG A 19 5.60 -8.10 11.84
CA ARG A 19 5.88 -7.33 13.04
C ARG A 19 5.75 -5.83 12.75
N GLU A 20 5.17 -5.09 13.69
CA GLU A 20 4.95 -3.64 13.53
C GLU A 20 6.23 -2.79 13.51
N ASP A 21 7.34 -3.33 14.03
CA ASP A 21 8.65 -2.67 14.05
C ASP A 21 9.34 -2.66 12.67
N VAL A 22 8.85 -3.47 11.74
CA VAL A 22 9.35 -3.59 10.36
C VAL A 22 8.90 -2.40 9.52
N LYS A 23 9.77 -1.95 8.62
CA LYS A 23 9.43 -0.89 7.66
C LYS A 23 8.67 -1.47 6.48
N LEU A 24 7.69 -0.74 5.96
CA LEU A 24 6.94 -1.15 4.77
C LEU A 24 7.87 -1.44 3.56
N LYS A 25 8.95 -0.66 3.42
CA LYS A 25 10.00 -0.85 2.42
C LYS A 25 10.72 -2.20 2.53
N GLN A 26 10.89 -2.74 3.75
CA GLN A 26 11.54 -4.05 3.94
C GLN A 26 10.64 -5.16 3.39
N ILE A 27 9.34 -5.11 3.71
CA ILE A 27 8.34 -6.07 3.20
C ILE A 27 8.27 -5.98 1.67
N ALA A 28 8.21 -4.76 1.12
CA ALA A 28 8.20 -4.56 -0.33
C ALA A 28 9.49 -5.07 -1.00
N LYS A 29 10.64 -5.02 -0.31
CA LYS A 29 11.92 -5.57 -0.82
C LYS A 29 11.92 -7.08 -0.83
N ASP A 30 11.29 -7.71 0.15
CA ASP A 30 11.19 -9.18 0.20
C ASP A 30 10.25 -9.70 -0.90
N MET A 31 9.16 -8.96 -1.19
CA MET A 31 8.21 -9.31 -2.28
C MET A 31 8.75 -8.96 -3.67
N PHE A 32 9.41 -7.80 -3.82
CA PHE A 32 9.88 -7.26 -5.10
C PHE A 32 11.37 -6.85 -5.07
N PRO A 33 12.29 -7.81 -4.91
CA PRO A 33 13.72 -7.53 -4.73
C PRO A 33 14.39 -6.95 -5.98
N ASN A 34 13.92 -7.34 -7.17
CA ASN A 34 14.44 -6.91 -8.46
C ASN A 34 13.33 -6.83 -9.52
N LYS A 35 13.62 -6.12 -10.61
CA LYS A 35 12.74 -5.96 -11.78
C LYS A 35 12.33 -7.31 -12.36
N GLY A 36 11.03 -7.47 -12.66
CA GLY A 36 10.49 -8.67 -13.30
C GLY A 36 10.67 -9.96 -12.47
N CYS A 37 10.73 -9.86 -11.14
CA CYS A 37 10.85 -11.02 -10.25
C CYS A 37 9.59 -11.89 -10.22
N VAL A 38 8.45 -11.34 -10.65
CA VAL A 38 7.16 -12.04 -10.76
C VAL A 38 6.72 -12.11 -12.22
N PRO A 39 6.09 -13.22 -12.67
CA PRO A 39 5.79 -13.46 -14.07
C PRO A 39 4.72 -12.52 -14.64
N TRP A 40 3.87 -11.96 -13.79
CA TRP A 40 2.81 -11.02 -14.17
C TRP A 40 3.31 -9.58 -14.34
N ASP A 41 4.52 -9.24 -13.86
CA ASP A 41 5.14 -7.92 -14.04
C ASP A 41 5.79 -7.79 -15.43
N THR A 42 4.95 -7.76 -16.46
CA THR A 42 5.39 -7.70 -17.87
C THR A 42 6.18 -6.42 -18.19
N LYS A 43 5.85 -5.31 -17.53
CA LYS A 43 6.53 -4.01 -17.69
C LYS A 43 7.81 -3.88 -16.84
N LYS A 44 8.05 -4.80 -15.90
CA LYS A 44 9.21 -4.82 -14.99
C LYS A 44 9.27 -3.59 -14.07
N GLU A 45 8.11 -3.12 -13.63
CA GLU A 45 7.94 -1.88 -12.85
C GLU A 45 7.75 -2.13 -11.35
N PHE A 46 7.43 -3.36 -10.95
CA PHE A 46 7.22 -3.73 -9.56
C PHE A 46 8.57 -3.96 -8.87
N VAL A 47 9.08 -2.89 -8.26
CA VAL A 47 10.33 -2.87 -7.50
C VAL A 47 10.10 -2.10 -6.21
N TYR A 48 10.65 -2.58 -5.10
CA TYR A 48 10.42 -2.04 -3.75
C TYR A 48 10.65 -0.53 -3.53
N ASN A 49 11.38 0.14 -4.42
CA ASN A 49 11.63 1.59 -4.38
C ASN A 49 10.75 2.39 -5.35
N ASN A 50 9.92 1.72 -6.15
CA ASN A 50 9.11 2.28 -7.22
C ASN A 50 7.61 2.21 -6.91
N PHE A 51 7.18 2.26 -5.65
CA PHE A 51 5.75 2.24 -5.31
C PHE A 51 5.27 3.56 -4.74
N GLN A 52 4.10 3.99 -5.20
CA GLN A 52 3.17 4.80 -4.43
C GLN A 52 2.30 3.85 -3.61
N ALA A 53 2.13 4.13 -2.33
CA ALA A 53 1.35 3.29 -1.42
C ALA A 53 0.21 4.07 -0.79
N TYR A 54 -0.91 3.38 -0.61
CA TYR A 54 -2.08 3.85 0.13
C TYR A 54 -2.48 2.78 1.14
N LEU A 55 -2.83 3.21 2.36
CA LEU A 55 -3.45 2.34 3.35
C LEU A 55 -4.96 2.57 3.32
N GLU A 56 -5.73 1.50 3.15
CA GLU A 56 -7.18 1.54 3.33
C GLU A 56 -7.51 1.69 4.82
N CYS A 57 -8.22 2.77 5.16
CA CYS A 57 -8.73 3.06 6.50
C CYS A 57 -10.24 3.29 6.44
N TYR A 58 -10.87 3.24 7.61
CA TYR A 58 -12.29 3.52 7.77
C TYR A 58 -12.49 4.79 8.59
N ALA A 59 -13.48 5.60 8.24
CA ALA A 59 -13.81 6.80 8.98
C ALA A 59 -14.26 6.45 10.42
N GLU A 60 -13.98 7.32 11.39
CA GLU A 60 -14.43 7.11 12.77
C GLU A 60 -15.97 7.07 12.86
N GLU A 61 -16.65 7.84 12.01
CA GLU A 61 -18.09 8.02 12.02
C GLU A 61 -18.86 6.89 11.30
N SER A 62 -18.20 6.05 10.49
CA SER A 62 -18.86 5.02 9.69
C SER A 62 -17.91 3.89 9.27
N ASP A 63 -18.36 2.65 9.41
CA ASP A 63 -17.68 1.45 8.86
C ASP A 63 -17.85 1.31 7.33
N ASP A 64 -18.72 2.11 6.70
CA ASP A 64 -18.93 2.06 5.25
C ASP A 64 -18.11 3.12 4.50
N THR A 65 -17.56 4.11 5.22
CA THR A 65 -16.80 5.19 4.60
C THR A 65 -15.31 4.86 4.61
N VAL A 66 -14.81 4.40 3.47
CA VAL A 66 -13.39 4.13 3.23
C VAL A 66 -12.63 5.42 2.92
N VAL A 67 -11.43 5.53 3.49
CA VAL A 67 -10.47 6.61 3.26
C VAL A 67 -9.10 6.00 2.94
N MET A 68 -8.48 6.47 1.85
CA MET A 68 -7.17 6.00 1.42
C MET A 68 -6.08 6.93 1.96
N VAL A 69 -5.27 6.44 2.89
CA VAL A 69 -4.16 7.21 3.46
C VAL A 69 -2.92 7.04 2.57
N LYS A 70 -2.64 8.07 1.77
CA LYS A 70 -1.47 8.14 0.88
C LYS A 70 -0.18 8.27 1.70
N LEU A 71 0.75 7.34 1.48
CA LEU A 71 2.06 7.37 2.10
C LEU A 71 3.06 8.16 1.25
N ASN A 72 3.80 9.07 1.88
CA ASN A 72 4.86 9.83 1.20
C ASN A 72 6.13 9.00 0.96
N THR A 73 6.31 7.93 1.73
CA THR A 73 7.46 7.03 1.62
C THR A 73 7.17 5.68 2.26
N LEU A 74 7.77 4.61 1.73
CA LEU A 74 7.73 3.28 2.33
C LEU A 74 8.73 3.11 3.49
N ASN A 75 9.61 4.08 3.72
CA ASN A 75 10.67 3.99 4.73
C ASN A 75 10.14 4.27 6.17
N ILE A 76 8.88 3.93 6.45
CA ILE A 76 8.19 4.13 7.73
C ILE A 76 7.87 2.76 8.33
N ARG A 77 7.95 2.65 9.66
CA ARG A 77 7.56 1.45 10.39
C ARG A 77 6.05 1.24 10.32
N LEU A 78 5.62 -0.01 10.17
CA LEU A 78 4.19 -0.35 10.14
C LEU A 78 3.45 0.18 11.36
N GLY A 79 3.99 0.00 12.56
CA GLY A 79 3.35 0.48 13.79
C GLY A 79 3.10 2.00 13.79
N LYS A 80 3.94 2.79 13.12
CA LYS A 80 3.68 4.23 12.94
C LYS A 80 2.59 4.50 11.90
N ILE A 81 2.57 3.75 10.81
CA ILE A 81 1.56 3.88 9.75
C ILE A 81 0.16 3.55 10.31
N LEU A 82 0.06 2.49 11.10
CA LEU A 82 -1.21 1.94 11.60
C LEU A 82 -1.71 2.64 12.88
N LYS A 83 -0.87 3.41 13.56
CA LYS A 83 -1.22 4.03 14.85
C LYS A 83 -2.43 4.96 14.72
N GLY A 84 -3.46 4.68 15.52
CA GLY A 84 -4.68 5.50 15.56
C GLY A 84 -5.56 5.37 14.31
N ARG A 85 -5.29 4.40 13.42
CA ARG A 85 -6.10 4.14 12.23
C ARG A 85 -7.11 3.04 12.53
N ARG A 86 -8.35 3.23 12.08
CA ARG A 86 -9.40 2.21 12.13
C ARG A 86 -9.25 1.29 10.92
N LEU A 87 -9.11 -0.01 11.18
CA LEU A 87 -8.95 -1.08 10.20
C LEU A 87 -10.01 -2.16 10.47
N VAL A 88 -10.55 -2.79 9.42
CA VAL A 88 -11.50 -3.89 9.55
C VAL A 88 -10.79 -5.21 9.26
N GLY A 89 -10.53 -5.99 10.31
CA GLY A 89 -9.96 -7.35 10.22
C GLY A 89 -8.46 -7.42 9.90
N MET A 90 -7.96 -6.66 8.92
CA MET A 90 -6.55 -6.62 8.52
C MET A 90 -6.13 -5.27 7.92
N ALA A 91 -4.82 -5.04 7.81
CA ALA A 91 -4.32 -3.89 7.05
C ALA A 91 -4.36 -4.21 5.55
N VAL A 92 -4.84 -3.28 4.74
CA VAL A 92 -4.88 -3.41 3.28
C VAL A 92 -4.05 -2.27 2.68
N PHE A 93 -3.01 -2.62 1.92
CA PHE A 93 -2.20 -1.65 1.21
C PHE A 93 -2.39 -1.79 -0.30
N HIS A 94 -2.73 -0.67 -0.94
CA HIS A 94 -2.68 -0.54 -2.39
C HIS A 94 -1.27 -0.08 -2.79
N LEU A 95 -0.61 -0.85 -3.66
CA LEU A 95 0.74 -0.57 -4.16
C LEU A 95 0.70 -0.39 -5.68
N VAL A 96 0.91 0.84 -6.12
CA VAL A 96 0.91 1.21 -7.54
C VAL A 96 2.33 1.63 -7.94
N PRO A 97 2.92 1.11 -9.04
CA PRO A 97 4.19 1.59 -9.53
C PRO A 97 4.16 3.10 -9.79
N LYS A 98 5.15 3.86 -9.34
CA LYS A 98 5.20 5.34 -9.52
C LYS A 98 5.24 5.76 -10.99
N THR A 99 5.69 4.85 -11.85
CA THR A 99 5.73 5.05 -13.30
C THR A 99 4.37 4.86 -13.97
N ASP A 100 3.41 4.23 -13.29
CA ASP A 100 2.04 4.04 -13.77
C ASP A 100 1.13 5.21 -13.34
N VAL A 101 1.42 6.38 -13.89
CA VAL A 101 0.74 7.65 -13.56
C VAL A 101 -0.77 7.56 -13.82
N ALA A 102 -1.19 6.90 -14.90
CA ALA A 102 -2.61 6.78 -15.24
C ALA A 102 -3.40 6.00 -14.18
N THR A 103 -2.83 4.92 -13.63
CA THR A 103 -3.48 4.17 -12.53
C THR A 103 -3.51 5.00 -11.25
N ILE A 104 -2.46 5.77 -10.96
CA ILE A 104 -2.41 6.65 -9.79
C ILE A 104 -3.48 7.74 -9.89
N GLU A 105 -3.57 8.44 -11.01
CA GLU A 105 -4.56 9.51 -11.23
C GLU A 105 -5.98 8.96 -11.08
N ARG A 106 -6.29 7.85 -11.78
CA ARG A 106 -7.60 7.20 -11.65
C ARG A 106 -7.90 6.80 -10.20
N PHE A 107 -6.93 6.20 -9.51
CA PHE A 107 -7.11 5.77 -8.12
C PHE A 107 -7.41 6.96 -7.21
N GLU A 108 -6.70 8.09 -7.38
CA GLU A 108 -6.91 9.29 -6.57
C GLU A 108 -8.20 10.04 -6.91
N ASP A 109 -8.69 9.94 -8.15
CA ASP A 109 -9.98 10.50 -8.56
C ASP A 109 -11.17 9.69 -8.02
N GLU A 110 -11.02 8.36 -7.93
CA GLU A 110 -12.08 7.46 -7.49
C GLU A 110 -12.17 7.32 -5.96
N ASN A 111 -11.14 7.73 -5.22
CA ASN A 111 -11.05 7.50 -3.78
C ASN A 111 -10.89 8.80 -2.99
N ARG A 112 -11.43 8.82 -1.78
CA ARG A 112 -11.14 9.89 -0.81
C ARG A 112 -9.71 9.71 -0.29
N ILE A 113 -8.80 10.58 -0.73
CA ILE A 113 -7.40 10.56 -0.33
C ILE A 113 -7.12 11.45 0.88
N GLU A 114 -6.42 10.90 1.87
CA GLU A 114 -5.81 11.65 2.96
C GLU A 114 -4.28 11.51 2.95
N MET A 115 -3.56 12.57 3.23
CA MET A 115 -2.10 12.52 3.29
C MET A 115 -1.64 11.99 4.64
N PHE A 116 -0.72 11.02 4.63
CA PHE A 116 -0.08 10.57 5.86
C PHE A 116 0.72 11.70 6.51
N GLN A 117 0.35 12.05 7.75
CA GLN A 117 1.08 12.98 8.60
C GLN A 117 1.82 12.17 9.67
N GLU A 118 3.14 12.35 9.75
CA GLU A 118 3.94 11.75 10.81
C GLU A 118 3.81 12.64 12.06
N ASN A 119 2.84 12.32 12.92
CA ASN A 119 2.68 12.94 14.23
C ASN A 119 3.81 12.56 15.20
#